data_AF-A0A929YD89-F1
#
_entry.id   AF-A0A929YD89-F1
#
_cell.length_a   1.000
_cell.length_b   1.000
_cell.length_c   1.000
_cell.angle_alpha   90.00
_cell.angle_beta   90.00
_cell.angle_gamma   90.00
#
_symmetry.space_group_name_H-M   'P 1'
#
loop_
_entity.id
_entity.type
_entity.pdbx_description
1 polymer ?
#
loop_
_entity_poly.entity_id
_entity_poly.type
_entity_poly.pdbx_seq_one_letter_code
_entity_poly.pdbx_strand_id
1 'polypeptide(L)'
;MRNHIRHDICDNIFDDNSENNKKRREKRAKELGIGDRLLVHVGFDIDAIKVGDTELTFSQIEKFLERSQDIFNQHTQELVRDGRLSIV
;
A
#
# COMPACT_ATOMS: atom_id res chain seq x y z
N MET A 1 -5.09 28.01 -4.14
CA MET A 1 -4.08 26.95 -4.35
C MET A 1 -4.07 25.88 -3.25
N ARG A 2 -3.80 26.22 -1.98
CA ARG A 2 -3.79 25.25 -0.85
C ARG A 2 -5.07 24.42 -0.68
N ASN A 3 -6.24 25.02 -0.94
CA ASN A 3 -7.52 24.29 -0.86
C ASN A 3 -7.78 23.35 -2.04
N HIS A 4 -7.14 23.56 -3.21
CA HIS A 4 -7.39 22.73 -4.39
C HIS A 4 -6.58 21.43 -4.33
N ILE A 5 -5.36 21.50 -3.80
CA ILE A 5 -4.54 20.31 -3.52
C ILE A 5 -5.25 19.42 -2.48
N ARG A 6 -5.86 20.03 -1.45
CA ARG A 6 -6.57 19.28 -0.40
C ARG A 6 -7.87 18.63 -0.92
N HIS A 7 -8.56 19.23 -1.89
CA HIS A 7 -9.78 18.67 -2.48
C HIS A 7 -9.46 17.48 -3.41
N ASP A 8 -8.42 17.61 -4.24
CA ASP A 8 -7.99 16.52 -5.12
C ASP A 8 -7.36 15.35 -4.36
N ILE A 9 -6.81 15.57 -3.15
CA ILE A 9 -6.28 14.51 -2.29
C ILE A 9 -7.39 13.85 -1.45
N CYS A 10 -8.36 14.61 -0.94
CA CYS A 10 -9.42 14.08 -0.06
C CYS A 10 -10.63 13.46 -0.78
N ASP A 11 -10.90 13.76 -2.05
CA ASP A 11 -12.01 13.10 -2.79
C ASP A 11 -11.64 11.70 -3.32
N ASN A 12 -10.39 11.26 -3.13
CA ASN A 12 -9.89 9.97 -3.61
C ASN A 12 -9.63 9.00 -2.47
N ILE A 13 -10.60 8.83 -1.57
CA ILE A 13 -10.57 7.74 -0.61
C ILE A 13 -11.06 6.50 -1.38
N PHE A 14 -10.14 5.89 -2.13
CA PHE A 14 -10.26 4.58 -2.77
C PHE A 14 -11.35 4.45 -3.85
N ASP A 15 -11.08 4.99 -5.05
CA ASP A 15 -11.85 4.75 -6.28
C ASP A 15 -13.37 4.74 -6.10
N ASP A 16 -13.99 5.92 -6.12
CA ASP A 16 -15.40 5.97 -6.53
C ASP A 16 -15.48 5.39 -7.95
N ASN A 17 -15.97 4.16 -8.08
CA ASN A 17 -16.18 3.42 -9.33
C ASN A 17 -17.30 4.03 -10.18
N SER A 18 -17.82 5.21 -9.80
CA SER A 18 -18.76 5.95 -10.61
C SER A 18 -18.21 6.19 -12.02
N GLU A 19 -19.13 6.16 -12.98
CA GLU A 19 -18.83 6.39 -14.40
C GLU A 19 -18.17 7.77 -14.63
N ASN A 20 -18.43 8.73 -13.74
CA ASN A 20 -17.80 10.05 -13.76
C ASN A 20 -16.31 10.01 -13.44
N ASN A 21 -15.89 9.19 -12.47
CA ASN A 21 -14.49 9.08 -12.10
C ASN A 21 -13.67 8.37 -13.18
N LYS A 22 -14.26 7.35 -13.81
CA LYS A 22 -13.69 6.71 -15.00
C LYS A 22 -13.44 7.71 -16.13
N LYS A 23 -14.44 8.53 -16.48
CA LYS A 23 -14.30 9.59 -17.50
C LYS A 23 -13.23 10.62 -17.13
N ARG A 24 -13.13 11.00 -15.85
CA ARG A 24 -12.06 11.91 -15.37
C ARG A 24 -10.67 11.28 -15.45
N ARG A 25 -10.53 9.98 -15.20
CA ARG A 25 -9.24 9.26 -15.36
C ARG A 25 -8.84 9.15 -16.83
N GLU A 26 -9.76 8.75 -17.70
CA GLU A 26 -9.52 8.64 -19.14
C GLU A 26 -9.11 9.99 -19.75
N LYS A 27 -9.79 11.09 -19.35
CA LYS A 27 -9.43 12.44 -19.79
C LYS A 27 -8.02 12.84 -19.35
N ARG A 28 -7.68 12.63 -18.08
CA ARG A 28 -6.33 12.95 -17.55
C ARG A 28 -5.24 12.15 -18.24
N ALA A 29 -5.47 10.84 -18.44
CA ALA A 29 -4.52 9.98 -19.15
C ALA A 29 -4.28 10.45 -20.59
N LYS A 30 -5.36 10.83 -21.31
CA LYS A 30 -5.27 11.39 -22.67
C LYS A 30 -4.50 12.72 -22.73
N GLU A 31 -4.74 13.62 -21.78
CA GLU A 31 -4.04 14.91 -21.70
C GLU A 31 -2.54 14.73 -21.41
N LEU A 32 -2.18 13.71 -20.64
CA LEU A 32 -0.80 13.37 -20.30
C LEU A 32 -0.11 12.48 -21.35
N GLY A 33 -0.84 12.00 -22.37
CA GLY A 33 -0.30 11.12 -23.40
C GLY A 33 0.12 9.73 -22.88
N ILE A 34 -0.42 9.29 -21.75
CA ILE A 34 -0.11 8.00 -21.12
C ILE A 34 -1.31 7.05 -21.21
N GLY A 35 -1.06 5.74 -21.19
CA GLY A 35 -2.12 4.76 -21.01
C GLY A 35 -2.82 4.96 -19.66
N ASP A 36 -4.14 4.88 -19.63
CA ASP A 36 -4.97 4.98 -18.42
C ASP A 36 -4.56 4.01 -17.31
N ARG A 37 -4.10 2.82 -17.69
CA ARG A 37 -3.53 1.78 -16.81
C ARG A 37 -2.22 2.17 -16.16
N LEU A 38 -1.49 3.13 -16.73
CA LEU A 38 -0.23 3.65 -16.20
C LEU A 38 -0.45 4.82 -15.24
N LEU A 39 -1.69 5.33 -15.15
CA LEU A 39 -2.08 6.32 -14.17
C LEU A 39 -2.26 5.63 -12.81
N VAL A 40 -1.14 5.42 -12.10
CA VAL A 40 -1.13 4.82 -10.77
C VAL A 40 -1.67 5.82 -9.76
N HIS A 41 -2.79 5.47 -9.13
CA HIS A 41 -3.33 6.24 -8.03
C HIS A 41 -2.63 5.86 -6.73
N VAL A 42 -2.17 6.85 -5.97
CA VAL A 42 -1.70 6.65 -4.60
C VAL A 42 -2.68 7.31 -3.65
N GLY A 43 -3.40 6.49 -2.89
CA GLY A 43 -4.36 6.91 -1.87
C GLY A 43 -3.83 6.64 -0.47
N PHE A 44 -4.09 7.57 0.45
CA PHE A 44 -3.77 7.43 1.87
C PHE A 44 -5.07 7.40 2.67
N ASP A 45 -5.28 6.33 3.43
CA ASP A 45 -6.26 6.27 4.52
C ASP A 45 -5.54 6.46 5.86
N ILE A 46 -6.33 6.64 6.93
CA ILE A 46 -5.86 6.59 8.31
C ILE A 46 -5.18 5.23 8.60
N ASP A 47 -5.67 4.15 7.99
CA ASP A 47 -5.25 2.77 8.31
C ASP A 47 -4.61 2.00 7.13
N ALA A 48 -4.48 2.62 5.95
CA ALA A 48 -4.06 1.94 4.73
C ALA A 48 -3.39 2.85 3.70
N ILE A 49 -2.58 2.25 2.84
CA ILE A 49 -2.02 2.89 1.64
C ILE A 49 -2.47 2.07 0.43
N LYS A 50 -3.07 2.71 -0.58
CA LYS A 50 -3.39 2.07 -1.87
C LYS A 50 -2.52 2.62 -2.99
N VAL A 51 -1.98 1.71 -3.79
CA VAL A 51 -1.18 1.97 -4.98
C VAL A 51 -1.78 1.19 -6.14
N GLY A 52 -2.45 1.89 -7.05
CA GLY A 52 -3.24 1.27 -8.12
C GLY A 52 -4.34 0.37 -7.53
N ASP A 53 -4.36 -0.90 -7.94
CA ASP A 53 -5.32 -1.89 -7.42
C ASP A 53 -4.87 -2.55 -6.12
N THR A 54 -3.64 -2.26 -5.67
CA THR A 54 -3.07 -2.86 -4.45
C THR A 54 -3.36 -1.98 -3.25
N GLU A 55 -4.01 -2.52 -2.23
CA GLU A 55 -4.23 -1.88 -0.94
C GLU A 55 -3.44 -2.62 0.13
N LEU A 56 -2.68 -1.88 0.93
CA LEU A 56 -1.87 -2.38 2.04
C LEU A 56 -2.32 -1.70 3.33
N THR A 57 -2.89 -2.47 4.26
CA THR A 57 -3.33 -1.97 5.56
C THR A 57 -2.23 -2.11 6.61
N PHE A 58 -2.24 -1.24 7.62
CA PHE A 58 -1.28 -1.37 8.74
C PHE A 58 -1.42 -2.71 9.47
N SER A 59 -2.63 -3.22 9.64
CA SER A 59 -2.85 -4.55 10.24
C SER A 59 -2.19 -5.69 9.44
N GLN A 60 -2.17 -5.59 8.10
CA GLN A 60 -1.47 -6.57 7.27
C GLN A 60 0.06 -6.49 7.45
N ILE A 61 0.60 -5.28 7.60
CA ILE A 61 2.03 -5.07 7.89
C ILE A 61 2.38 -5.63 9.27
N GLU A 62 1.58 -5.34 10.29
CA GLU A 62 1.78 -5.86 11.65
C GLU A 62 1.79 -7.39 11.68
N LYS A 63 0.80 -8.03 11.05
CA LYS A 63 0.74 -9.50 10.92
C LYS A 63 1.94 -10.08 10.19
N PHE A 64 2.44 -9.38 9.17
CA PHE A 64 3.64 -9.79 8.46
C PHE A 64 4.87 -9.72 9.37
N LEU A 65 5.02 -8.66 10.16
CA LEU A 65 6.14 -8.49 11.09
C LEU A 65 6.10 -9.52 12.22
N GLU A 66 4.92 -9.77 12.81
CA GLU A 66 4.73 -10.82 13.83
C GLU A 66 5.14 -12.18 13.30
N ARG A 67 4.59 -12.59 12.14
CA ARG A 67 4.94 -13.86 11.51
C ARG A 67 6.43 -13.97 11.19
N SER A 68 7.05 -12.87 10.74
CA SER A 68 8.47 -12.84 10.43
C SER A 68 9.32 -13.03 11.70
N GLN A 69 8.91 -12.39 12.80
CA GLN A 69 9.56 -12.56 14.09
C GLN A 69 9.43 -13.99 14.61
N ASP A 70 8.26 -14.61 14.47
CA ASP A 70 8.03 -16.00 14.89
C ASP A 70 8.94 -16.99 14.14
N ILE A 71 9.02 -16.84 12.81
CA ILE A 71 9.90 -17.67 11.97
C ILE A 71 11.36 -17.47 12.37
N PHE A 72 11.77 -16.22 12.57
CA PHE A 72 13.14 -15.91 12.97
C PHE A 72 13.48 -16.50 14.35
N ASN A 73 12.56 -16.39 15.31
CA ASN A 73 12.71 -16.96 16.64
C ASN A 73 12.82 -18.49 16.58
N GLN A 74 11.96 -19.15 15.80
CA GLN A 74 12.01 -20.60 15.62
C GLN A 74 13.38 -21.05 15.10
N HIS A 75 13.86 -20.44 14.01
CA HIS A 75 15.16 -20.80 13.44
C HIS A 75 16.33 -20.48 14.38
N THR A 76 16.24 -19.36 15.11
CA THR A 76 17.25 -18.99 16.11
C THR A 76 17.32 -20.05 17.21
N GLN A 77 16.17 -20.49 17.74
CA GLN A 77 16.11 -21.53 18.77
C GLN A 77 16.64 -22.88 18.27
N GLU A 78 16.34 -23.26 17.02
CA GLU A 78 16.90 -24.45 16.39
C GLU A 78 18.44 -24.38 16.33
N LEU A 79 19.00 -23.26 15.89
CA LEU A 79 20.45 -23.06 15.83
C LEU A 79 21.11 -23.08 17.21
N VAL A 80 20.45 -22.54 18.25
CA VAL A 80 20.94 -22.61 19.63
C VAL A 80 20.92 -24.03 20.16
N ARG A 81 19.81 -24.74 19.97
CA ARG A 81 19.67 -26.14 20.39
C ARG A 81 20.72 -27.02 19.73
N ASP A 82 21.02 -26.77 18.46
CA ASP A 82 22.01 -27.51 17.68
C ASP A 82 23.46 -27.06 17.99
N GLY A 83 23.65 -26.11 18.91
CA GLY A 83 24.96 -25.57 19.29
C GLY A 83 25.65 -24.76 18.20
N ARG A 84 24.92 -24.38 17.15
CA ARG A 84 25.41 -23.62 15.99
C ARG A 84 25.36 -22.11 16.19
N LEU A 85 24.59 -21.67 17.18
CA LEU A 85 24.47 -20.28 17.59
C LEU A 85 24.56 -20.20 19.12
N SER A 86 25.40 -19.31 19.63
CA SER A 86 25.42 -18.97 21.06
C SER A 86 24.83 -17.58 21.21
N ILE A 87 23.78 -17.45 22.01
CA ILE A 87 23.23 -16.15 22.39
C ILE A 87 23.87 -15.80 23.74
N VAL A 88 24.45 -14.60 23.84
CA VAL A 88 25.06 -14.06 25.08
C VAL A 88 23.97 -13.43 25.94
#